data_AF-A0A7R9YB94-F1
#
_entry.id   AF-A0A7R9YB94-F1
#
_cell.length_a   1.000
_cell.length_b   1.000
_cell.length_c   1.000
_cell.angle_alpha   90.00
_cell.angle_beta   90.00
_cell.angle_gamma   90.00
#
_symmetry.space_group_name_H-M   'P 1'
#
loop_
_entity.id
_entity.type
_entity.pdbx_description
1 polymer ?
#
loop_
_entity_poly.entity_id
_entity_poly.type
_entity_poly.pdbx_seq_one_letter_code
_entity_poly.pdbx_strand_id
1 'polypeptide(L)'
;MDLEDSQEASALSESTLVRVAVSPHQRELATVLAQNEDGTLLVRIPALWNSERTVDAAAVQAPLDFEMNHSGCDDAEEYKARGNLLFRLADFTAALQQYEAGIALLRRDLVCSVGADVLHVLPDQTRAGYVTDVNGPGEQQEMMLFEEPAAGESRMGFVTVDVAYVAGAPEDMTGVRLRDLHPRVDLSNLGTLYLYLALLSNCARSLSKKSLPQEALECVTAVIQILKYMVANERVSLEVVGQEAWNTFKTALANAYVLRGHIHIQMSKFSKAQADANLVLSRIDRNSQKARDLHTKCQRRAQQTERQNKRLARDVSRWVEEAMHRNGQEAPPGDGIVDLPQRPDPGRDDDADFDGSGSANGMHSEDGECNMS
;
A
#
# COMPACT_ATOMS: atom_id res chain seq x y z
N MET A 1 5.87 58.56 -52.97
CA MET A 1 6.57 59.11 -51.80
C MET A 1 5.51 59.71 -50.91
N ASP A 2 5.09 59.16 -49.78
CA ASP A 2 5.37 57.94 -49.01
C ASP A 2 4.09 57.78 -48.17
N LEU A 3 3.31 56.70 -48.29
CA LEU A 3 3.33 55.54 -47.38
C LEU A 3 3.89 55.86 -45.99
N GLU A 4 3.00 55.94 -45.00
CA GLU A 4 3.07 55.08 -43.82
C GLU A 4 1.77 55.15 -43.03
N ASP A 5 0.98 54.09 -43.20
CA ASP A 5 -0.02 53.62 -42.25
C ASP A 5 0.67 53.26 -40.93
N SER A 6 0.14 53.74 -39.81
CA SER A 6 0.31 53.06 -38.53
C SER A 6 -1.03 53.08 -37.79
N GLN A 7 -1.81 52.04 -38.06
CA GLN A 7 -2.87 51.59 -37.17
C GLN A 7 -2.21 50.82 -36.02
N GLU A 8 -1.96 51.48 -34.89
CA GLU A 8 -1.79 50.76 -33.64
C GLU A 8 -3.16 50.24 -33.20
N ALA A 9 -3.38 48.96 -33.51
CA ALA A 9 -4.46 48.17 -32.97
C ALA A 9 -4.31 48.13 -31.44
N SER A 10 -5.22 48.81 -30.74
CA SER A 10 -5.50 48.57 -29.34
C SER A 10 -6.17 47.21 -29.21
N ALA A 11 -5.35 46.15 -29.24
CA ALA A 11 -5.74 44.84 -28.79
C ALA A 11 -5.79 44.90 -27.25
N LEU A 12 -6.99 45.08 -26.73
CA LEU A 12 -7.33 44.66 -25.37
C LEU A 12 -6.83 43.23 -25.21
N SER A 13 -5.77 43.02 -24.43
CA SER A 13 -5.33 41.68 -24.10
C SER A 13 -6.47 41.02 -23.33
N GLU A 14 -7.00 39.95 -23.91
CA GLU A 14 -7.89 39.04 -23.19
C GLU A 14 -7.16 38.60 -21.92
N SER A 15 -7.64 39.08 -20.77
CA SER A 15 -7.16 38.63 -19.48
C SER A 15 -7.38 37.13 -19.40
N THR A 16 -6.32 36.36 -19.64
CA THR A 16 -6.34 34.90 -19.58
C THR A 16 -6.43 34.53 -18.10
N LEU A 17 -7.63 34.17 -17.66
CA LEU A 17 -7.90 33.71 -16.30
C LEU A 17 -7.17 32.39 -16.07
N VAL A 18 -6.04 32.45 -15.37
CA VAL A 18 -5.29 31.26 -14.98
C VAL A 18 -5.75 30.79 -13.60
N ARG A 19 -6.37 29.60 -13.55
CA ARG A 19 -6.72 28.92 -12.30
C ARG A 19 -5.59 27.98 -11.91
N VAL A 20 -4.82 28.39 -10.92
CA VAL A 20 -3.76 27.58 -10.31
C VAL A 20 -4.42 26.51 -9.46
N ALA A 21 -4.08 25.24 -9.69
CA ALA A 21 -4.59 24.14 -8.90
C ALA A 21 -3.95 24.19 -7.50
N VAL A 22 -4.81 24.36 -6.52
CA VAL A 22 -4.53 24.34 -5.10
C VAL A 22 -5.64 23.47 -4.52
N SER A 23 -5.38 22.63 -3.51
CA SER A 23 -6.40 21.74 -2.92
C SER A 23 -7.65 22.52 -2.49
N PRO A 24 -8.82 21.91 -2.22
CA PRO A 24 -10.02 22.65 -1.80
C PRO A 24 -9.81 23.57 -0.59
N HIS A 25 -8.85 23.26 0.30
CA HIS A 25 -8.38 24.15 1.37
C HIS A 25 -7.50 25.31 0.91
N GLN A 26 -6.85 25.18 -0.24
CA GLN A 26 -5.93 26.16 -0.82
C GLN A 26 -6.59 27.00 -1.96
N ARG A 27 -7.75 26.57 -2.49
CA ARG A 27 -8.53 27.26 -3.56
C ARG A 27 -8.95 28.68 -3.17
N GLU A 28 -9.10 28.98 -1.89
CA GLU A 28 -9.46 30.32 -1.42
C GLU A 28 -8.27 31.31 -1.40
N LEU A 29 -7.04 30.87 -1.71
CA LEU A 29 -5.85 31.61 -1.29
C LEU A 29 -4.81 31.89 -2.41
N ALA A 30 -4.79 31.18 -3.54
CA ALA A 30 -3.80 31.46 -4.58
C ALA A 30 -4.07 32.80 -5.29
N THR A 31 -3.08 33.70 -5.30
CA THR A 31 -3.16 35.02 -5.94
C THR A 31 -2.10 35.12 -7.03
N VAL A 32 -2.51 35.35 -8.28
CA VAL A 32 -1.59 35.68 -9.37
C VAL A 32 -1.01 37.06 -9.10
N LEU A 33 0.31 37.16 -8.97
CA LEU A 33 1.02 38.40 -8.69
C LEU A 33 1.42 39.14 -9.97
N ALA A 34 1.88 38.39 -10.98
CA ALA A 34 2.35 38.96 -12.25
C ALA A 34 2.35 37.91 -13.37
N GLN A 35 2.37 38.38 -14.61
CA GLN A 35 2.72 37.60 -15.80
C GLN A 35 3.99 38.20 -16.39
N ASN A 36 4.99 37.35 -16.63
CA ASN A 36 6.26 37.76 -17.21
C ASN A 36 6.16 37.88 -18.74
N GLU A 37 7.12 38.58 -19.35
CA GLU A 37 7.18 38.81 -20.80
C GLU A 37 7.37 37.51 -21.61
N ASP A 38 7.92 36.48 -20.99
CA ASP A 38 8.08 35.14 -21.56
C ASP A 38 6.80 34.28 -21.48
N GLY A 39 5.70 34.86 -20.98
CA GLY A 39 4.42 34.19 -20.82
C GLY A 39 4.26 33.43 -19.51
N THR A 40 5.31 33.30 -18.69
CA THR A 40 5.23 32.59 -17.41
C THR A 40 4.43 33.38 -16.36
N LEU A 41 3.84 32.68 -15.39
CA LEU A 41 3.01 33.30 -14.35
C LEU A 41 3.68 33.22 -12.98
N LEU A 42 3.68 34.35 -12.26
CA LEU A 42 4.10 34.45 -10.87
C LEU A 42 2.88 34.32 -9.97
N VAL A 43 2.83 33.28 -9.17
CA VAL A 43 1.67 32.97 -8.31
C VAL A 43 2.12 32.89 -6.86
N ARG A 44 1.35 33.52 -5.96
CA ARG A 44 1.49 33.39 -4.51
C ARG A 44 0.47 32.38 -3.99
N ILE A 45 0.94 31.34 -3.32
CA ILE A 45 0.08 30.33 -2.66
C ILE A 45 0.29 30.44 -1.13
N PRO A 46 -0.63 31.07 -0.37
CA PRO A 46 -0.46 31.38 1.06
C PRO A 46 -0.28 30.18 2.00
N ALA A 47 -0.69 28.98 1.60
CA ALA A 47 -0.51 27.76 2.40
C ALA A 47 0.94 27.26 2.42
N LEU A 48 1.78 27.73 1.50
CA LEU A 48 3.22 27.54 1.49
C LEU A 48 3.86 28.86 1.90
N TRP A 49 4.54 28.88 3.05
CA TRP A 49 5.21 30.08 3.54
C TRP A 49 6.15 30.67 2.48
N ASN A 50 5.76 31.82 1.91
CA ASN A 50 6.57 32.76 1.12
C ASN A 50 7.44 32.18 -0.01
N SER A 51 7.10 31.04 -0.62
CA SER A 51 7.77 30.58 -1.84
C SER A 51 7.02 31.11 -3.06
N GLU A 52 7.59 32.10 -3.73
CA GLU A 52 7.18 32.51 -5.08
C GLU A 52 7.70 31.47 -6.09
N ARG A 53 6.87 31.07 -7.05
CA ARG A 53 7.30 30.19 -8.16
C ARG A 53 6.79 30.71 -9.49
N THR A 54 7.62 30.47 -10.50
CA THR A 54 7.38 30.78 -11.91
C THR A 54 7.05 29.48 -12.63
N VAL A 55 5.91 29.41 -13.31
CA VAL A 55 5.50 28.23 -14.09
C VAL A 55 5.25 28.65 -15.53
N ASP A 56 5.65 27.82 -16.49
CA ASP A 56 5.37 28.01 -17.92
C ASP A 56 3.86 28.02 -18.17
N ALA A 57 3.32 29.09 -18.77
CA ALA A 57 1.90 29.18 -19.07
C ALA A 57 1.41 28.08 -20.01
N ALA A 58 2.28 27.52 -20.87
CA ALA A 58 1.93 26.39 -21.72
C ALA A 58 1.69 25.10 -20.90
N ALA A 59 2.41 24.91 -19.78
CA ALA A 59 2.17 23.82 -18.84
C ALA A 59 0.87 24.02 -18.02
N VAL A 60 0.35 25.25 -17.98
CA VAL A 60 -0.91 25.61 -17.32
C VAL A 60 -2.11 25.59 -18.28
N GLN A 61 -1.87 25.49 -19.60
CA GLN A 61 -2.89 25.54 -20.65
C GLN A 61 -3.55 24.21 -21.01
N ALA A 62 -3.16 23.09 -20.38
CA ALA A 62 -4.02 21.91 -20.44
C ALA A 62 -5.36 22.29 -19.78
N PRO A 63 -6.50 22.21 -20.50
CA PRO A 63 -7.81 22.47 -19.91
C PRO A 63 -7.88 21.69 -18.60
N LEU A 64 -8.36 22.34 -17.55
CA LEU A 64 -8.70 21.69 -16.30
C LEU A 64 -9.85 20.71 -16.56
N ASP A 65 -9.58 19.55 -17.17
CA ASP A 65 -10.38 18.32 -17.10
C ASP A 65 -10.23 17.70 -15.69
N PHE A 66 -10.28 18.57 -14.66
CA PHE A 66 -10.31 18.23 -13.23
C PHE A 66 -11.72 18.47 -12.65
N GLU A 67 -12.76 18.53 -13.49
CA GLU A 67 -13.90 17.68 -13.11
C GLU A 67 -13.27 16.32 -12.93
N MET A 68 -13.14 15.87 -11.67
CA MET A 68 -12.69 14.51 -11.37
C MET A 68 -13.36 13.65 -12.42
N ASN A 69 -12.57 13.08 -13.33
CA ASN A 69 -13.11 12.26 -14.39
C ASN A 69 -13.62 11.04 -13.64
N HIS A 70 -14.86 11.11 -13.14
CA HIS A 70 -15.50 10.07 -12.36
C HIS A 70 -15.57 8.78 -13.19
N SER A 71 -15.41 8.91 -14.51
CA SER A 71 -15.08 7.83 -15.44
C SER A 71 -13.99 6.90 -14.92
N GLY A 72 -12.89 7.42 -14.34
CA GLY A 72 -11.83 6.58 -13.77
C GLY A 72 -12.27 5.78 -12.55
N CYS A 73 -13.22 6.29 -11.76
CA CYS A 73 -13.80 5.56 -10.62
C CYS A 73 -14.75 4.47 -11.09
N ASP A 74 -15.63 4.78 -12.04
CA ASP A 74 -16.59 3.82 -12.61
C ASP A 74 -15.85 2.66 -13.30
N ASP A 75 -14.81 2.97 -14.06
CA ASP A 75 -13.94 1.97 -14.69
C ASP A 75 -13.21 1.13 -13.63
N ALA A 76 -12.65 1.77 -12.59
CA ALA A 76 -11.98 1.06 -11.49
C ALA A 76 -12.94 0.17 -10.67
N GLU A 77 -14.21 0.55 -10.54
CA GLU A 77 -15.26 -0.29 -9.96
C GLU A 77 -15.53 -1.52 -10.82
N GLU A 78 -15.55 -1.36 -12.15
CA GLU A 78 -15.70 -2.48 -13.06
C GLU A 78 -14.50 -3.46 -12.96
N TYR A 79 -13.28 -2.93 -12.90
CA TYR A 79 -12.08 -3.73 -12.64
C TYR A 79 -12.17 -4.49 -11.31
N LYS A 80 -12.62 -3.83 -10.23
CA LYS A 80 -12.88 -4.48 -8.93
C LYS A 80 -13.89 -5.62 -9.07
N ALA A 81 -15.02 -5.39 -9.76
CA ALA A 81 -16.07 -6.39 -9.95
C ALA A 81 -15.59 -7.60 -10.75
N ARG A 82 -14.87 -7.38 -11.86
CA ARG A 82 -14.26 -8.44 -12.67
C ARG A 82 -13.20 -9.21 -11.87
N GLY A 83 -12.34 -8.52 -11.14
CA GLY A 83 -11.36 -9.13 -10.25
C GLY A 83 -12.01 -10.01 -9.18
N ASN A 84 -13.10 -9.54 -8.55
CA ASN A 84 -13.86 -10.31 -7.56
C ASN A 84 -14.48 -11.58 -8.15
N LEU A 85 -14.99 -11.50 -9.39
CA LEU A 85 -15.50 -12.66 -10.11
C LEU A 85 -14.40 -13.70 -10.34
N LEU A 86 -13.25 -13.27 -10.87
CA LEU A 86 -12.10 -14.15 -11.15
C LEU A 86 -11.52 -14.75 -9.86
N PHE A 87 -11.49 -13.98 -8.77
CA PHE A 87 -11.06 -14.46 -7.46
C PHE A 87 -11.94 -15.60 -6.94
N ARG A 88 -13.27 -15.48 -7.12
CA ARG A 88 -14.23 -16.55 -6.77
C ARG A 88 -14.07 -17.80 -7.64
N LEU A 89 -13.65 -17.62 -8.90
CA LEU A 89 -13.30 -18.72 -9.81
C LEU A 89 -11.90 -19.32 -9.52
N ALA A 90 -11.23 -18.88 -8.46
CA ALA A 90 -9.87 -19.26 -8.08
C ALA A 90 -8.78 -18.93 -9.13
N ASP A 91 -9.10 -18.10 -10.13
CA ASP A 91 -8.10 -17.53 -11.03
C ASP A 91 -7.47 -16.29 -10.39
N PHE A 92 -6.59 -16.54 -9.41
CA PHE A 92 -5.93 -15.48 -8.65
C PHE A 92 -4.96 -14.64 -9.50
N THR A 93 -4.49 -15.16 -10.63
CA THR A 93 -3.58 -14.42 -11.53
C THR A 93 -4.35 -13.41 -12.34
N ALA A 94 -5.44 -13.82 -12.97
CA ALA A 94 -6.29 -12.89 -13.71
C ALA A 94 -6.96 -11.89 -12.76
N ALA A 95 -7.38 -12.32 -11.57
CA ALA A 95 -7.94 -11.42 -10.56
C ALA A 95 -6.94 -10.31 -10.17
N LEU A 96 -5.68 -10.68 -9.92
CA LEU A 96 -4.62 -9.72 -9.60
C LEU A 96 -4.43 -8.68 -10.72
N GLN A 97 -4.39 -9.12 -11.98
CA GLN A 97 -4.26 -8.21 -13.13
C GLN A 97 -5.41 -7.20 -13.20
N GLN A 98 -6.65 -7.63 -12.91
CA GLN A 98 -7.79 -6.71 -12.88
C GLN A 98 -7.66 -5.68 -11.74
N TYR A 99 -7.28 -6.13 -10.54
CA TYR A 99 -7.11 -5.21 -9.41
C TYR A 99 -5.97 -4.22 -9.63
N GLU A 100 -4.85 -4.66 -10.21
CA GLU A 100 -3.71 -3.81 -10.57
C GLU A 100 -4.08 -2.79 -11.65
N ALA A 101 -4.89 -3.17 -12.64
CA ALA A 101 -5.40 -2.24 -13.64
C ALA A 101 -6.28 -1.14 -13.01
N GLY A 102 -7.18 -1.50 -12.10
CA GLY A 102 -7.98 -0.53 -11.35
C GLY A 102 -7.12 0.41 -10.48
N ILE A 103 -6.09 -0.13 -9.82
CA ILE A 103 -5.12 0.68 -9.05
C ILE A 103 -4.35 1.64 -9.95
N ALA A 104 -3.93 1.19 -11.13
CA ALA A 104 -3.18 2.01 -12.08
C ALA A 104 -4.02 3.19 -12.59
N LEU A 105 -5.31 2.98 -12.86
CA LEU A 105 -6.24 4.05 -13.20
C LEU A 105 -6.34 5.08 -12.08
N LEU A 106 -6.63 4.64 -10.86
CA LEU A 106 -6.74 5.55 -9.72
C LEU A 106 -5.42 6.27 -9.40
N ARG A 107 -4.27 5.61 -9.54
CA ARG A 107 -2.95 6.23 -9.31
C ARG A 107 -2.59 7.27 -10.35
N ARG A 108 -2.88 7.01 -11.62
CA ARG A 108 -2.64 7.96 -12.71
C ARG A 108 -3.38 9.26 -12.44
N ASP A 109 -4.62 9.17 -11.98
CA ASP A 109 -5.46 10.33 -11.71
C ASP A 109 -5.07 11.07 -10.42
N LEU A 110 -4.45 10.37 -9.45
CA LEU A 110 -4.22 10.90 -8.11
C LEU A 110 -2.76 11.24 -7.75
N VAL A 111 -1.75 10.72 -8.48
CA VAL A 111 -0.33 10.83 -8.10
C VAL A 111 0.51 11.58 -9.14
N CYS A 112 0.06 11.69 -10.39
CA CYS A 112 0.92 12.11 -11.51
C CYS A 112 0.78 13.59 -11.92
N SER A 113 0.24 14.44 -11.06
CA SER A 113 0.14 15.88 -11.33
C SER A 113 0.98 16.70 -10.36
N VAL A 114 1.65 17.74 -10.86
CA VAL A 114 2.30 18.75 -10.00
C VAL A 114 1.25 19.31 -9.02
N GLY A 115 1.60 19.38 -7.74
CA GLY A 115 0.72 19.76 -6.64
C GLY A 115 -0.10 18.60 -6.05
N ALA A 116 0.00 17.38 -6.57
CA ALA A 116 -0.69 16.23 -6.00
C ALA A 116 -0.19 15.94 -4.58
N ASP A 117 -1.11 15.86 -3.65
CA ASP A 117 -0.89 15.41 -2.28
C ASP A 117 -0.62 13.89 -2.28
N VAL A 118 0.52 13.48 -1.74
CA VAL A 118 0.99 12.08 -1.76
C VAL A 118 1.40 11.58 -0.38
N LEU A 119 1.24 10.28 -0.16
CA LEU A 119 1.72 9.53 0.97
C LEU A 119 2.86 8.62 0.51
N HIS A 120 4.06 8.87 1.01
CA HIS A 120 5.17 7.93 0.89
C HIS A 120 5.09 6.93 2.05
N VAL A 121 4.78 5.67 1.72
CA VAL A 121 4.62 4.62 2.72
C VAL A 121 5.90 3.81 2.83
N LEU A 122 6.57 3.95 3.97
CA LEU A 122 7.70 3.14 4.39
C LEU A 122 7.23 2.01 5.33
N PRO A 123 8.04 0.96 5.56
CA PRO A 123 7.66 -0.15 6.42
C PRO A 123 7.23 0.26 7.84
N ASP A 124 7.82 1.31 8.39
CA ASP A 124 7.66 1.80 9.76
C ASP A 124 7.07 3.22 9.84
N GLN A 125 7.21 4.02 8.79
CA GLN A 125 6.76 5.41 8.73
C GLN A 125 5.84 5.69 7.54
N THR A 126 4.98 6.69 7.66
CA THR A 126 4.28 7.29 6.51
C THR A 126 4.60 8.76 6.50
N ARG A 127 5.00 9.29 5.33
CA ARG A 127 5.33 10.70 5.15
C ARG A 127 4.33 11.29 4.17
N ALA A 128 3.76 12.44 4.50
CA ALA A 128 2.96 13.21 3.55
C ALA A 128 3.88 14.12 2.74
N GLY A 129 3.52 14.41 1.51
CA GLY A 129 4.28 15.28 0.62
C GLY A 129 3.41 15.81 -0.51
N TYR A 130 4.02 16.57 -1.39
CA TYR A 130 3.41 17.00 -2.63
C TYR A 130 4.40 16.88 -3.78
N VAL A 131 3.87 16.57 -4.97
CA VAL A 131 4.66 16.50 -6.19
C VAL A 131 5.03 17.92 -6.62
N THR A 132 6.32 18.24 -6.70
CA THR A 132 6.79 19.59 -7.05
C THR A 132 7.09 19.76 -8.51
N ASP A 133 7.48 18.67 -9.20
CA ASP A 133 7.75 18.68 -10.63
C ASP A 133 7.48 17.29 -11.24
N VAL A 134 7.04 17.28 -12.50
CA VAL A 134 6.81 16.07 -13.28
C VAL A 134 7.55 16.20 -14.61
N ASN A 135 8.77 15.66 -14.66
CA ASN A 135 9.53 15.55 -15.90
C ASN A 135 8.95 14.37 -16.72
N GLY A 136 7.92 14.62 -17.53
CA GLY A 136 7.40 13.71 -18.54
C GLY A 136 6.97 12.29 -18.10
N PRO A 137 6.35 11.51 -19.00
CA PRO A 137 6.12 10.08 -18.77
C PRO A 137 7.44 9.31 -18.88
N GLY A 138 7.95 8.80 -17.76
CA GLY A 138 9.13 7.94 -17.73
C GLY A 138 10.42 8.60 -17.22
N GLU A 139 10.40 9.88 -16.89
CA GLU A 139 11.56 10.57 -16.30
C GLU A 139 11.40 10.75 -14.77
N GLN A 140 12.45 11.23 -14.10
CA GLN A 140 12.48 11.41 -12.66
C GLN A 140 11.51 12.52 -12.24
N GLN A 141 10.62 12.25 -11.28
CA GLN A 141 9.78 13.30 -10.69
C GLN A 141 10.45 13.83 -9.42
N GLU A 142 10.54 15.15 -9.28
CA GLU A 142 10.97 15.75 -8.02
C GLU A 142 9.76 15.88 -7.09
N MET A 143 9.87 15.27 -5.91
CA MET A 143 8.87 15.37 -4.87
C MET A 143 9.40 16.09 -3.65
N MET A 144 8.57 16.93 -3.03
CA MET A 144 8.85 17.49 -1.72
C MET A 144 8.04 16.75 -0.66
N LEU A 145 8.73 15.97 0.16
CA LEU A 145 8.15 15.30 1.32
C LEU A 145 8.21 16.23 2.53
N PHE A 146 7.12 16.29 3.27
CA PHE A 146 7.09 16.88 4.60
C PHE A 146 7.47 15.81 5.62
N GLU A 147 8.51 16.07 6.41
CA GLU A 147 8.72 15.32 7.62
C GLU A 147 7.84 15.92 8.72
N GLU A 148 6.83 15.14 9.15
CA GLU A 148 6.16 15.46 10.41
C GLU A 148 7.23 15.50 11.51
N PRO A 149 7.35 16.62 12.24
CA PRO A 149 8.37 16.72 13.26
C PRO A 149 8.15 15.64 14.31
N ALA A 150 9.25 15.05 14.79
CA ALA A 150 9.18 14.14 15.92
C ALA A 150 8.49 14.85 17.10
N ALA A 151 7.74 14.11 17.92
CA ALA A 151 7.02 14.67 19.06
C ALA A 151 7.96 15.52 19.95
N GLY A 152 7.86 16.85 19.86
CA GLY A 152 8.72 17.81 20.56
C GLY A 152 9.58 18.72 19.68
N GLU A 153 9.63 18.49 18.36
CA GLU A 153 10.31 19.38 17.41
C GLU A 153 9.32 20.35 16.76
N SER A 154 9.69 21.64 16.68
CA SER A 154 8.82 22.68 16.11
C SER A 154 9.13 23.03 14.65
N ARG A 155 10.10 22.36 14.02
CA ARG A 155 10.49 22.64 12.63
C ARG A 155 10.08 21.48 11.74
N MET A 156 9.23 21.77 10.76
CA MET A 156 9.02 20.86 9.64
C MET A 156 10.30 20.81 8.80
N GLY A 157 10.84 19.61 8.62
CA GLY A 157 11.89 19.34 7.65
C GLY A 157 11.27 19.16 6.26
N PHE A 158 11.95 19.66 5.24
CA PHE A 158 11.62 19.38 3.85
C PHE A 158 12.69 18.44 3.30
N VAL A 159 12.25 17.34 2.69
CA VAL A 159 13.15 16.42 1.99
C VAL A 159 12.68 16.37 0.54
N THR A 160 13.50 16.87 -0.36
CA THR A 160 13.31 16.62 -1.79
C THR A 160 13.77 15.19 -2.07
N VAL A 161 12.92 14.40 -2.71
CA VAL A 161 13.28 13.05 -3.14
C VAL A 161 12.95 12.87 -4.61
N ASP A 162 13.90 12.30 -5.34
CA ASP A 162 13.70 11.91 -6.73
C ASP A 162 12.87 10.64 -6.78
N VAL A 163 11.80 10.65 -7.57
CA VAL A 163 10.95 9.49 -7.82
C VAL A 163 11.37 8.88 -9.15
N ALA A 164 11.89 7.66 -9.11
CA ALA A 164 12.22 6.94 -10.33
C ALA A 164 10.95 6.28 -10.92
N TYR A 165 10.57 6.69 -12.13
CA TYR A 165 9.38 6.20 -12.84
C TYR A 165 9.61 4.87 -13.59
N VAL A 166 10.87 4.44 -13.73
CA VAL A 166 11.22 3.33 -14.61
C VAL A 166 11.02 1.98 -13.91
N ALA A 167 10.11 1.16 -14.45
CA ALA A 167 10.03 -0.26 -14.11
C ALA A 167 11.39 -0.92 -14.43
N GLY A 168 12.15 -1.28 -13.40
CA GLY A 168 13.50 -1.82 -13.55
C GLY A 168 14.63 -0.81 -13.38
N ALA A 169 14.37 0.37 -12.80
CA ALA A 169 15.44 1.24 -12.30
C ALA A 169 16.40 0.45 -11.40
N PRO A 170 17.72 0.64 -11.53
CA PRO A 170 18.69 -0.15 -10.78
C PRO A 170 18.55 0.14 -9.28
N GLU A 171 18.76 -0.90 -8.45
CA GLU A 171 18.50 -0.86 -6.99
C GLU A 171 19.36 0.16 -6.24
N ASP A 172 20.38 0.72 -6.89
CA ASP A 172 21.31 1.71 -6.36
C ASP A 172 20.84 3.17 -6.55
N MET A 173 19.74 3.41 -7.28
CA MET A 173 19.19 4.77 -7.36
C MET A 173 18.62 5.20 -6.01
N THR A 174 19.18 6.28 -5.47
CA THR A 174 18.65 6.97 -4.29
C THR A 174 17.36 7.69 -4.64
N GLY A 175 16.23 6.99 -4.62
CA GLY A 175 14.93 7.57 -4.93
C GLY A 175 13.74 6.83 -4.31
N VAL A 176 12.57 7.46 -4.28
CA VAL A 176 11.32 6.79 -3.91
C VAL A 176 10.83 5.97 -5.09
N ARG A 177 10.45 4.71 -4.85
CA ARG A 177 9.81 3.90 -5.88
C ARG A 177 8.36 4.36 -6.01
N LEU A 178 7.90 4.59 -7.24
CA LEU A 178 6.51 5.00 -7.50
C LEU A 178 5.48 4.07 -6.85
N ARG A 179 5.77 2.78 -6.73
CA ARG A 179 4.88 1.81 -6.08
C ARG A 179 4.66 2.06 -4.58
N ASP A 180 5.62 2.71 -3.92
CA ASP A 180 5.60 3.08 -2.50
C ASP A 180 4.92 4.45 -2.28
N LEU A 181 4.57 5.13 -3.37
CA LEU A 181 3.75 6.33 -3.37
C LEU A 181 2.27 5.95 -3.47
N HIS A 182 1.49 6.55 -2.59
CA HIS A 182 0.06 6.40 -2.55
C HIS A 182 -0.57 7.78 -2.59
N PRO A 183 -1.74 7.92 -3.21
CA PRO A 183 -2.43 9.19 -3.20
C PRO A 183 -2.86 9.54 -1.78
N ARG A 184 -2.60 10.77 -1.35
CA ARG A 184 -3.23 11.33 -0.16
C ARG A 184 -4.61 11.80 -0.61
N VAL A 185 -5.56 10.88 -0.62
CA VAL A 185 -6.91 11.18 -1.08
C VAL A 185 -7.55 12.17 -0.12
N ASP A 186 -8.03 13.27 -0.69
CA ASP A 186 -8.81 14.25 0.04
C ASP A 186 -10.02 13.57 0.69
N LEU A 187 -10.28 13.87 1.96
CA LEU A 187 -11.44 13.35 2.70
C LEU A 187 -12.76 13.76 2.05
N SER A 188 -12.75 14.75 1.15
CA SER A 188 -13.90 15.09 0.31
C SER A 188 -14.29 13.98 -0.69
N ASN A 189 -13.41 13.03 -0.99
CA ASN A 189 -13.70 11.88 -1.85
C ASN A 189 -13.36 10.53 -1.19
N LEU A 190 -14.13 10.21 -0.15
CA LEU A 190 -14.03 8.93 0.55
C LEU A 190 -14.32 7.73 -0.38
N GLY A 191 -15.19 7.90 -1.38
CA GLY A 191 -15.57 6.83 -2.31
C GLY A 191 -14.37 6.27 -3.06
N THR A 192 -13.59 7.15 -3.70
CA THR A 192 -12.37 6.77 -4.42
C THR A 192 -11.33 6.16 -3.50
N LEU A 193 -11.18 6.68 -2.28
CA LEU A 193 -10.26 6.12 -1.29
C LEU A 193 -10.66 4.71 -0.84
N TYR A 194 -11.94 4.49 -0.56
CA TYR A 194 -12.44 3.16 -0.21
C TYR A 194 -12.25 2.17 -1.36
N LEU A 195 -12.51 2.59 -2.60
CA LEU A 195 -12.25 1.78 -3.78
C LEU A 195 -10.78 1.40 -3.90
N TYR A 196 -9.87 2.38 -3.73
CA TYR A 196 -8.43 2.15 -3.76
C TYR A 196 -7.96 1.18 -2.67
N LEU A 197 -8.40 1.37 -1.43
CA LEU A 197 -8.08 0.48 -0.30
C LEU A 197 -8.65 -0.93 -0.49
N ALA A 198 -9.84 -1.04 -1.08
CA ALA A 198 -10.46 -2.33 -1.41
C ALA A 198 -9.65 -3.07 -2.48
N LEU A 199 -9.24 -2.39 -3.55
CA LEU A 199 -8.40 -2.96 -4.60
C LEU A 199 -7.06 -3.45 -4.04
N LEU A 200 -6.35 -2.63 -3.24
CA LEU A 200 -5.10 -3.03 -2.59
C LEU A 200 -5.27 -4.23 -1.65
N SER A 201 -6.36 -4.26 -0.87
CA SER A 201 -6.67 -5.38 0.00
C SER A 201 -6.95 -6.67 -0.78
N ASN A 202 -7.60 -6.55 -1.94
CA ASN A 202 -7.88 -7.66 -2.84
C ASN A 202 -6.63 -8.16 -3.59
N CYS A 203 -5.70 -7.27 -3.95
CA CYS A 203 -4.36 -7.65 -4.40
C CYS A 203 -3.66 -8.50 -3.33
N ALA A 204 -3.60 -8.01 -2.09
CA ALA A 204 -2.96 -8.73 -0.98
C ALA A 204 -3.56 -10.13 -0.77
N ARG A 205 -4.90 -10.28 -0.86
CA ARG A 205 -5.57 -11.58 -0.78
C ARG A 205 -5.19 -12.49 -1.94
N SER A 206 -5.15 -11.98 -3.16
CA SER A 206 -4.81 -12.76 -4.36
C SER A 206 -3.35 -13.23 -4.32
N LEU A 207 -2.42 -12.34 -3.95
CA LEU A 207 -1.00 -12.66 -3.75
C LEU A 207 -0.79 -13.72 -2.66
N SER A 208 -1.51 -13.59 -1.53
CA SER A 208 -1.49 -14.58 -0.46
C SER A 208 -1.99 -15.95 -0.90
N LYS A 209 -2.98 -16.02 -1.81
CA LYS A 209 -3.48 -17.27 -2.40
C LYS A 209 -2.54 -17.87 -3.45
N LYS A 210 -1.75 -17.05 -4.13
CA LYS A 210 -0.69 -17.47 -5.07
C LYS A 210 0.62 -17.91 -4.39
N SER A 211 0.66 -17.99 -3.06
CA SER A 211 1.89 -18.29 -2.31
C SER A 211 3.00 -17.26 -2.53
N LEU A 212 2.64 -15.99 -2.74
CA LEU A 212 3.55 -14.85 -2.81
C LEU A 212 3.38 -13.98 -1.54
N PRO A 213 3.73 -14.49 -0.34
CA PRO A 213 3.37 -13.84 0.92
C PRO A 213 4.13 -12.54 1.18
N GLN A 214 5.31 -12.34 0.56
CA GLN A 214 6.09 -11.12 0.75
C GLN A 214 5.44 -9.92 0.03
N GLU A 215 5.05 -10.10 -1.22
CA GLU A 215 4.31 -9.08 -2.00
C GLU A 215 2.94 -8.79 -1.36
N ALA A 216 2.24 -9.84 -0.90
CA ALA A 216 1.00 -9.69 -0.15
C ALA A 216 1.18 -8.85 1.12
N LEU A 217 2.29 -9.05 1.83
CA LEU A 217 2.64 -8.31 3.05
C LEU A 217 2.90 -6.82 2.76
N GLU A 218 3.53 -6.50 1.64
CA GLU A 218 3.76 -5.12 1.19
C GLU A 218 2.42 -4.42 0.91
N CYS A 219 1.55 -5.03 0.11
CA CYS A 219 0.23 -4.47 -0.21
C CYS A 219 -0.62 -4.22 1.04
N VAL A 220 -0.74 -5.20 1.94
CA VAL A 220 -1.56 -5.03 3.16
C VAL A 220 -0.94 -4.03 4.15
N THR A 221 0.39 -3.93 4.18
CA THR A 221 1.07 -2.92 5.02
C THR A 221 0.78 -1.52 4.51
N ALA A 222 0.77 -1.31 3.19
CA ALA A 222 0.36 -0.04 2.61
C ALA A 222 -1.07 0.34 3.01
N VAL A 223 -2.03 -0.58 2.92
CA VAL A 223 -3.42 -0.38 3.37
C VAL A 223 -3.48 0.03 4.84
N ILE A 224 -2.77 -0.69 5.72
CA ILE A 224 -2.74 -0.38 7.16
C ILE A 224 -2.17 1.03 7.41
N GLN A 225 -1.10 1.40 6.71
CA GLN A 225 -0.45 2.69 6.93
C GLN A 225 -1.32 3.85 6.44
N ILE A 226 -1.98 3.73 5.29
CA ILE A 226 -2.95 4.71 4.81
C ILE A 226 -4.09 4.85 5.82
N LEU A 227 -4.70 3.73 6.25
CA LEU A 227 -5.79 3.75 7.22
C LEU A 227 -5.35 4.31 8.59
N LYS A 228 -4.13 4.00 9.05
CA LYS A 228 -3.57 4.58 10.28
C LYS A 228 -3.37 6.08 10.15
N TYR A 229 -2.87 6.56 9.01
CA TYR A 229 -2.72 7.98 8.76
C TYR A 229 -4.07 8.68 8.81
N MET A 230 -5.10 8.10 8.18
CA MET A 230 -6.46 8.62 8.24
C MET A 230 -7.03 8.63 9.65
N VAL A 231 -6.83 7.54 10.39
CA VAL A 231 -7.28 7.44 11.77
C VAL A 231 -6.53 8.47 12.61
N ALA A 232 -5.20 8.50 12.61
CA ALA A 232 -4.39 9.39 13.46
C ALA A 232 -4.66 10.89 13.26
N ASN A 233 -5.11 11.29 12.07
CA ASN A 233 -5.60 12.64 11.79
C ASN A 233 -7.01 12.91 12.40
N GLU A 234 -7.33 12.25 13.53
CA GLU A 234 -8.61 12.22 14.28
C GLU A 234 -9.25 13.60 14.46
N ARG A 235 -8.42 14.66 14.55
CA ARG A 235 -8.87 16.02 14.88
C ARG A 235 -9.67 16.71 13.78
N VAL A 236 -9.58 16.25 12.53
CA VAL A 236 -10.34 16.82 11.39
C VAL A 236 -11.57 15.96 11.06
N SER A 237 -11.63 14.72 11.56
CA SER A 237 -12.39 13.64 10.92
C SER A 237 -13.83 13.48 11.41
N LEU A 238 -14.13 13.56 12.71
CA LEU A 238 -15.47 13.12 13.16
C LEU A 238 -16.59 14.08 12.75
N GLU A 239 -16.31 15.39 12.69
CA GLU A 239 -17.26 16.42 12.26
C GLU A 239 -17.46 16.42 10.73
N VAL A 240 -16.43 16.04 9.96
CA VAL A 240 -16.43 16.11 8.49
C VAL A 240 -16.87 14.80 7.84
N VAL A 241 -16.39 13.66 8.37
CA VAL A 241 -16.59 12.32 7.80
C VAL A 241 -17.84 11.64 8.36
N GLY A 242 -18.26 12.03 9.57
CA GLY A 242 -19.38 11.42 10.28
C GLY A 242 -19.01 10.09 10.95
N GLN A 243 -19.82 9.70 11.94
CA GLN A 243 -19.57 8.53 12.77
C GLN A 243 -19.61 7.21 11.98
N GLU A 244 -20.43 7.13 10.94
CA GLU A 244 -20.61 5.92 10.13
C GLU A 244 -19.35 5.58 9.33
N ALA A 245 -18.87 6.53 8.51
CA ALA A 245 -17.64 6.33 7.74
C ALA A 245 -16.42 6.12 8.67
N TRP A 246 -16.39 6.77 9.84
CA TRP A 246 -15.38 6.49 10.87
C TRP A 246 -15.39 5.04 11.34
N ASN A 247 -16.56 4.47 11.61
CA ASN A 247 -16.70 3.06 11.97
C ASN A 247 -16.27 2.15 10.81
N THR A 248 -16.58 2.52 9.57
CA THR A 248 -16.13 1.82 8.37
C THR A 248 -14.59 1.81 8.26
N PHE A 249 -13.90 2.92 8.54
CA PHE A 249 -12.43 2.97 8.57
C PHE A 249 -11.85 2.06 9.66
N LYS A 250 -12.42 2.07 10.86
CA LYS A 250 -11.98 1.17 11.95
C LYS A 250 -12.16 -0.30 11.57
N THR A 251 -13.30 -0.66 10.98
CA THR A 251 -13.55 -2.02 10.52
C THR A 251 -12.60 -2.42 9.38
N ALA A 252 -12.34 -1.52 8.43
CA ALA A 252 -11.35 -1.75 7.37
C ALA A 252 -9.95 -1.97 7.93
N LEU A 253 -9.54 -1.15 8.91
CA LEU A 253 -8.23 -1.26 9.57
C LEU A 253 -8.10 -2.57 10.34
N ALA A 254 -9.14 -2.97 11.10
CA ALA A 254 -9.18 -4.26 11.78
C ALA A 254 -9.04 -5.42 10.79
N ASN A 255 -9.79 -5.39 9.67
CA ASN A 255 -9.72 -6.41 8.63
C ASN A 255 -8.33 -6.48 7.98
N ALA A 256 -7.66 -5.34 7.76
CA ALA A 256 -6.32 -5.29 7.19
C ALA A 256 -5.27 -5.92 8.14
N TYR A 257 -5.34 -5.62 9.45
CA TYR A 257 -4.49 -6.29 10.44
C TYR A 257 -4.74 -7.80 10.50
N VAL A 258 -6.00 -8.24 10.43
CA VAL A 258 -6.32 -9.67 10.40
C VAL A 258 -5.73 -10.34 9.15
N LEU A 259 -5.87 -9.70 7.98
CA LEU A 259 -5.29 -10.18 6.73
C LEU A 259 -3.76 -10.29 6.82
N ARG A 260 -3.09 -9.26 7.36
CA ARG A 260 -1.64 -9.28 7.59
C ARG A 260 -1.22 -10.39 8.55
N GLY A 261 -1.99 -10.61 9.62
CA GLY A 261 -1.77 -11.71 10.54
C GLY A 261 -1.85 -13.08 9.86
N HIS A 262 -2.81 -13.29 8.96
CA HIS A 262 -2.88 -14.53 8.17
C HIS A 262 -1.67 -14.70 7.24
N ILE A 263 -1.20 -13.63 6.60
CA ILE A 263 0.02 -13.66 5.78
C ILE A 263 1.24 -14.00 6.65
N HIS A 264 1.35 -13.43 7.86
CA HIS A 264 2.41 -13.79 8.80
C HIS A 264 2.37 -15.26 9.24
N ILE A 265 1.18 -15.87 9.39
CA ILE A 265 1.07 -17.31 9.63
C ILE A 265 1.62 -18.11 8.44
N GLN A 266 1.32 -17.71 7.19
CA GLN A 266 1.86 -18.38 6.00
C GLN A 266 3.40 -18.33 5.96
N MET A 267 4.00 -17.27 6.49
CA MET A 267 5.45 -17.12 6.60
C MET A 267 6.05 -17.74 7.88
N SER A 268 5.27 -18.50 8.66
CA SER A 268 5.67 -19.03 9.98
C SER A 268 6.13 -17.97 10.99
N LYS A 269 5.69 -16.71 10.84
CA LYS A 269 5.99 -15.58 11.74
C LYS A 269 4.88 -15.42 12.80
N PHE A 270 4.68 -16.44 13.63
CA PHE A 270 3.53 -16.51 14.56
C PHE A 270 3.49 -15.39 15.60
N SER A 271 4.65 -14.92 16.08
CA SER A 271 4.71 -13.80 17.03
C SER A 271 4.17 -12.49 16.45
N LYS A 272 4.50 -12.21 15.17
CA LYS A 272 3.98 -11.03 14.46
C LYS A 272 2.48 -11.15 14.19
N ALA A 273 2.02 -12.34 13.78
CA ALA A 273 0.59 -12.59 13.58
C ALA A 273 -0.22 -12.43 14.88
N GLN A 274 0.32 -12.88 16.01
CA GLN A 274 -0.30 -12.69 17.32
C GLN A 274 -0.33 -11.22 17.75
N ALA A 275 0.75 -10.46 17.47
CA ALA A 275 0.79 -9.03 17.73
C ALA A 275 -0.30 -8.27 16.95
N ASP A 276 -0.53 -8.61 15.67
CA ASP A 276 -1.60 -8.03 14.86
C ASP A 276 -2.99 -8.33 15.45
N ALA A 277 -3.25 -9.58 15.84
CA ALA A 277 -4.52 -9.96 16.48
C ALA A 277 -4.76 -9.20 17.80
N ASN A 278 -3.72 -9.12 18.64
CA ASN A 278 -3.80 -8.41 19.93
C ASN A 278 -4.01 -6.91 19.75
N LEU A 279 -3.41 -6.31 18.72
CA LEU A 279 -3.61 -4.90 18.42
C LEU A 279 -5.07 -4.61 18.08
N VAL A 280 -5.69 -5.45 17.23
CA VAL A 280 -7.12 -5.33 16.91
C VAL A 280 -7.97 -5.46 18.17
N LEU A 281 -7.77 -6.52 18.95
CA LEU A 281 -8.57 -6.81 20.14
C LEU A 281 -8.39 -5.81 21.29
N SER A 282 -7.27 -5.09 21.35
CA SER A 282 -7.00 -4.13 22.44
C SER A 282 -7.33 -2.69 22.07
N ARG A 283 -7.09 -2.29 20.81
CA ARG A 283 -7.11 -0.87 20.40
C ARG A 283 -8.14 -0.51 19.34
N ILE A 284 -8.55 -1.45 18.48
CA ILE A 284 -9.36 -1.13 17.30
C ILE A 284 -10.78 -1.63 17.49
N ASP A 285 -10.95 -2.95 17.65
CA ASP A 285 -12.23 -3.61 17.82
C ASP A 285 -12.08 -4.79 18.80
N ARG A 286 -12.47 -4.55 20.06
CA ARG A 286 -12.45 -5.54 21.15
C ARG A 286 -13.37 -6.74 20.89
N ASN A 287 -14.37 -6.56 20.03
CA ASN A 287 -15.39 -7.55 19.74
C ASN A 287 -15.15 -8.31 18.43
N SER A 288 -14.04 -8.01 17.73
CA SER A 288 -13.71 -8.64 16.45
C SER A 288 -13.56 -10.16 16.58
N GLN A 289 -14.55 -10.90 16.07
CA GLN A 289 -14.49 -12.37 16.05
C GLN A 289 -13.32 -12.87 15.19
N LYS A 290 -13.09 -12.24 14.03
CA LYS A 290 -11.99 -12.58 13.12
C LYS A 290 -10.62 -12.46 13.80
N ALA A 291 -10.41 -11.46 14.64
CA ALA A 291 -9.16 -11.31 15.39
C ALA A 291 -8.99 -12.37 16.49
N ARG A 292 -10.07 -12.79 17.15
CA ARG A 292 -10.03 -13.92 18.11
C ARG A 292 -9.69 -15.23 17.41
N ASP A 293 -10.32 -15.50 16.27
CA ASP A 293 -10.06 -16.70 15.48
C ASP A 293 -8.62 -16.73 14.98
N LEU A 294 -8.10 -15.59 14.51
CA LEU A 294 -6.70 -15.43 14.15
C LEU A 294 -5.78 -15.73 15.35
N HIS A 295 -6.06 -15.17 16.52
CA HIS A 295 -5.27 -15.41 17.73
C HIS A 295 -5.23 -16.90 18.11
N THR A 296 -6.38 -17.58 18.13
CA THR A 296 -6.46 -19.03 18.40
C THR A 296 -5.70 -19.83 17.33
N LYS A 297 -5.81 -19.45 16.05
CA LYS A 297 -5.09 -20.11 14.95
C LYS A 297 -3.57 -19.96 15.11
N CYS A 298 -3.08 -18.78 15.50
CA CYS A 298 -1.67 -18.54 15.81
C CYS A 298 -1.17 -19.46 16.93
N GLN A 299 -1.91 -19.55 18.04
CA GLN A 299 -1.53 -20.40 19.17
C GLN A 299 -1.47 -21.87 18.80
N ARG A 300 -2.47 -22.38 18.05
CA ARG A 300 -2.49 -23.77 17.59
C ARG A 300 -1.28 -24.09 16.70
N ARG A 301 -0.97 -23.22 15.74
CA ARG A 301 0.16 -23.40 14.83
C ARG A 301 1.50 -23.32 15.56
N ALA A 302 1.67 -22.36 16.48
CA ALA A 302 2.88 -22.25 17.29
C ALA A 302 3.14 -23.51 18.14
N GLN A 303 2.09 -24.05 18.79
CA GLN A 303 2.19 -25.31 19.55
C GLN A 303 2.50 -26.51 18.65
N GLN A 304 1.92 -26.58 17.45
CA GLN A 304 2.20 -27.64 16.49
C GLN A 304 3.67 -27.60 16.06
N THR A 305 4.19 -26.43 15.68
CA THR A 305 5.60 -26.26 15.30
C THR A 305 6.53 -26.59 16.47
N GLU A 306 6.19 -26.20 17.71
CA GLU A 306 6.98 -26.56 18.89
C GLU A 306 7.03 -28.09 19.09
N ARG A 307 5.90 -28.78 18.92
CA ARG A 307 5.84 -30.25 19.01
C ARG A 307 6.67 -30.92 17.92
N GLN A 308 6.59 -30.44 16.69
CA GLN A 308 7.41 -30.93 15.57
C GLN A 308 8.90 -30.71 15.84
N ASN A 309 9.30 -29.52 16.29
CA ASN A 309 10.69 -29.23 16.66
C ASN A 309 11.19 -30.12 17.79
N LYS A 310 10.36 -30.40 18.81
CA LYS A 310 10.69 -31.35 19.89
C LYS A 310 10.86 -32.78 19.38
N ARG A 311 10.07 -33.22 18.40
CA ARG A 311 10.22 -34.53 17.76
C ARG A 311 11.53 -34.60 16.97
N LEU A 312 11.75 -33.64 16.07
CA LEU A 312 12.98 -33.53 15.28
C LEU A 312 14.24 -33.49 16.16
N ALA A 313 14.21 -32.73 17.26
CA ALA A 313 15.34 -32.69 18.20
C ALA A 313 15.65 -34.06 18.81
N ARG A 314 14.62 -34.84 19.20
CA ARG A 314 14.81 -36.19 19.73
C ARG A 314 15.34 -37.16 18.67
N ASP A 315 14.84 -37.06 17.45
CA ASP A 315 15.27 -37.93 16.35
C ASP A 315 16.72 -37.63 15.95
N VAL A 316 17.10 -36.34 15.91
CA VAL A 316 18.50 -35.93 15.73
C VAL A 316 19.38 -36.41 16.87
N SER A 317 18.96 -36.27 18.13
CA SER A 317 19.71 -36.79 19.28
C SER A 317 19.92 -38.30 19.19
N ARG A 318 18.86 -39.07 18.86
CA ARG A 318 18.95 -40.52 18.68
C ARG A 318 19.93 -40.89 17.55
N TRP A 319 19.84 -40.19 16.42
CA TRP A 319 20.75 -40.41 15.30
C TRP A 319 22.21 -40.14 15.66
N VAL A 320 22.48 -39.05 16.40
CA VAL A 320 23.83 -38.73 16.90
C VAL A 320 24.33 -39.82 17.86
N GLU A 321 23.50 -40.27 18.80
CA GLU A 321 23.84 -41.34 19.74
C GLU A 321 24.18 -42.65 19.00
N GLU A 322 23.35 -43.05 18.03
CA GLU A 322 23.61 -44.23 17.20
C GLU A 322 24.90 -44.13 16.39
N ALA A 323 25.19 -42.95 15.81
CA ALA A 323 26.43 -42.71 15.08
C ALA A 323 27.66 -42.75 16.00
N MET A 324 27.57 -42.19 17.22
CA MET A 324 28.63 -42.25 18.22
C MET A 324 28.88 -43.67 18.70
N HIS A 325 27.83 -44.46 18.92
CA HIS A 325 27.95 -45.87 19.29
C HIS A 325 28.62 -46.71 18.19
N ARG A 326 28.32 -46.46 16.91
CA ARG A 326 28.98 -47.15 15.79
C ARG A 326 30.46 -46.79 15.68
N ASN A 327 30.81 -45.51 15.82
CA ASN A 327 32.21 -45.08 15.74
C ASN A 327 33.06 -45.53 16.94
N GLY A 328 32.43 -45.79 18.10
CA GLY A 328 33.11 -46.31 19.29
C GLY A 328 33.34 -47.83 19.28
N GLN A 329 32.69 -48.57 18.38
CA GLN A 329 33.04 -49.96 18.11
C GLN A 329 34.17 -49.97 17.08
N GLU A 330 35.41 -50.18 17.54
CA GLU A 330 36.59 -50.33 16.67
C GLU A 330 36.24 -51.22 15.47
N ALA A 331 36.31 -50.64 14.27
CA ALA A 331 36.08 -51.38 13.05
C ALA A 331 37.04 -52.58 13.02
N PRO A 332 36.54 -53.81 12.81
CA PRO A 332 37.44 -54.93 12.57
C PRO A 332 38.34 -54.55 11.38
N PRO A 333 39.66 -54.78 11.46
CA PRO A 333 40.59 -54.39 10.41
C PRO A 333 40.26 -55.18 9.13
N GLY A 334 39.55 -54.54 8.20
CA GLY A 334 39.16 -55.14 6.93
C GLY A 334 38.56 -54.09 5.99
N ASP A 335 39.32 -53.80 4.93
CA ASP A 335 39.16 -52.96 3.71
C ASP A 335 37.77 -52.69 3.07
N GLY A 336 36.67 -52.75 3.80
CA GLY A 336 35.33 -52.46 3.28
C GLY A 336 34.97 -50.97 3.34
N ILE A 337 34.73 -50.35 2.19
CA ILE A 337 34.13 -49.02 2.03
C ILE A 337 32.90 -48.89 2.95
N VAL A 338 32.96 -47.98 3.92
CA VAL A 338 31.90 -47.76 4.90
C VAL A 338 30.77 -46.96 4.25
N ASP A 339 29.64 -47.60 4.01
CA ASP A 339 28.39 -46.95 3.60
C ASP A 339 27.91 -46.03 4.74
N LEU A 340 27.99 -44.72 4.51
CA LEU A 340 27.47 -43.73 5.46
C LEU A 340 25.94 -43.88 5.55
N PRO A 341 25.35 -43.89 6.75
CA PRO A 341 23.91 -43.97 6.89
C PRO A 341 23.26 -42.78 6.18
N GLN A 342 22.31 -43.08 5.30
CA GLN A 342 21.53 -42.06 4.63
C GLN A 342 20.87 -41.16 5.67
N ARG A 343 21.02 -39.85 5.48
CA ARG A 343 20.42 -38.81 6.33
C ARG A 343 18.92 -39.09 6.42
N PRO A 344 18.30 -39.08 7.62
CA PRO A 344 16.86 -39.23 7.73
C PRO A 344 16.18 -38.19 6.84
N ASP A 345 15.37 -38.66 5.90
CA ASP A 345 14.72 -37.83 4.89
C ASP A 345 13.71 -36.92 5.59
N PRO A 346 13.93 -35.59 5.62
CA PRO A 346 13.05 -34.68 6.33
C PRO A 346 11.66 -34.53 5.70
N GLY A 347 11.41 -35.18 4.54
CA GLY A 347 10.17 -35.03 3.76
C GLY A 347 9.18 -36.19 3.83
N ARG A 348 9.39 -37.22 4.67
CA ARG A 348 8.42 -38.31 4.82
C ARG A 348 7.32 -37.91 5.82
N ASP A 349 6.40 -37.08 5.35
CA ASP A 349 5.20 -36.68 6.07
C ASP A 349 4.24 -37.89 6.20
N ASP A 350 4.39 -38.68 7.26
CA ASP A 350 3.42 -39.68 7.69
C ASP A 350 2.18 -39.02 8.36
N ASP A 351 1.68 -37.91 7.79
CA ASP A 351 0.52 -37.15 8.28
C ASP A 351 -0.82 -37.69 7.71
N ALA A 352 -0.86 -38.96 7.26
CA ALA A 352 -2.03 -39.56 6.64
C ALA A 352 -3.21 -39.88 7.60
N ASP A 353 -3.04 -39.83 8.93
CA ASP A 353 -4.02 -40.38 9.87
C ASP A 353 -4.56 -39.41 10.94
N PHE A 354 -4.71 -38.12 10.63
CA PHE A 354 -5.53 -37.22 11.47
C PHE A 354 -6.73 -36.63 10.73
N ASP A 355 -7.47 -37.50 10.03
CA ASP A 355 -8.87 -37.28 9.70
C ASP A 355 -9.75 -37.40 10.95
N GLY A 356 -9.66 -36.37 11.79
CA GLY A 356 -10.68 -36.05 12.78
C GLY A 356 -11.94 -35.56 12.06
N SER A 357 -12.71 -36.51 11.55
CA SER A 357 -14.12 -36.34 11.16
C SER A 357 -14.89 -35.58 12.25
N GLY A 358 -15.30 -34.35 11.92
CA GLY A 358 -16.06 -33.49 12.81
C GLY A 358 -16.55 -32.23 12.10
N SER A 359 -17.79 -32.30 11.62
CA SER A 359 -18.60 -31.23 11.03
C SER A 359 -18.34 -30.83 9.58
N ALA A 360 -18.87 -31.67 8.69
CA ALA A 360 -19.70 -31.16 7.62
C ALA A 360 -20.93 -30.46 8.25
N ASN A 361 -20.93 -29.13 8.28
CA ASN A 361 -22.13 -28.29 8.23
C ASN A 361 -21.72 -26.82 8.11
N GLY A 362 -22.14 -26.18 7.02
CA GLY A 362 -22.12 -24.72 6.88
C GLY A 362 -20.89 -24.17 6.17
N MET A 363 -20.80 -24.34 4.85
CA MET A 363 -20.44 -23.21 4.01
C MET A 363 -21.51 -22.13 4.24
N HIS A 364 -21.40 -21.37 5.33
CA HIS A 364 -21.95 -20.04 5.32
C HIS A 364 -21.03 -19.23 4.41
N SER A 365 -21.52 -18.95 3.22
CA SER A 365 -21.16 -17.74 2.49
C SER A 365 -21.47 -16.54 3.40
N GLU A 366 -20.59 -16.25 4.35
CA GLU A 366 -20.49 -14.93 4.97
C GLU A 366 -19.77 -14.00 3.98
N ASP A 367 -20.38 -13.85 2.80
CA ASP A 367 -20.29 -12.64 2.03
C ASP A 367 -21.08 -11.60 2.82
N GLY A 368 -20.40 -11.02 3.82
CA GLY A 368 -20.69 -9.65 4.19
C GLY A 368 -20.35 -8.81 2.96
N GLU A 369 -21.29 -8.68 2.04
CA GLU A 369 -21.35 -7.58 1.10
C GLU A 369 -21.20 -6.31 1.95
N CYS A 370 -19.99 -5.77 2.03
CA CYS A 370 -19.83 -4.33 2.16
C CYS A 370 -20.34 -3.75 0.85
N ASN A 371 -21.67 -3.66 0.69
CA ASN A 371 -22.27 -2.65 -0.15
C ASN A 371 -21.89 -1.31 0.49
N MET A 372 -20.77 -0.79 0.04
CA MET A 372 -20.47 0.64 0.11
C MET A 372 -21.34 1.26 -1.00
N SER A 373 -22.58 1.59 -0.67
CA SER A 373 -23.46 2.41 -1.50
C SER A 373 -23.70 3.73 -0.79
#